data_AF-A0A2P4SJR6-F1
#
_entry.id   AF-A0A2P4SJR6-F1
#
_cell.length_a   1.000
_cell.length_b   1.000
_cell.length_c   1.000
_cell.angle_alpha   90.00
_cell.angle_beta   90.00
_cell.angle_gamma   90.00
#
_symmetry.space_group_name_H-M   'P 1'
#
loop_
_entity.id
_entity.type
_entity.pdbx_description
1 polymer ?
#
loop_
_entity_poly.entity_id
_entity_poly.type
_entity_poly.pdbx_seq_one_letter_code
_entity_poly.pdbx_strand_id
1 'polypeptide(L)'
;RSTQNPSGQPPPREGECKKTPEGLLQRNGLGVHTSANGMTYIGSWLNDKMNGTGRLEHPSGAVYEGEFKDNMYHGAGTYTFPNGAKYIGPFNENKYV
;
A
#
# COMPACT_ATOMS: atom_id res chain seq x y z
N ARG A 1 7.86 28.80 11.87
CA ARG A 1 8.73 27.61 11.81
C ARG A 1 7.89 26.51 11.19
N SER A 2 7.72 26.56 9.87
CA SER A 2 8.46 25.76 8.86
C SER A 2 7.92 24.31 8.85
N THR A 3 7.21 23.81 7.83
CA THR A 3 7.09 24.24 6.42
C THR A 3 5.65 24.16 5.91
N GLN A 4 5.28 25.17 5.11
CA GLN A 4 4.05 25.25 4.34
C GLN A 4 3.92 24.08 3.36
N ASN A 5 2.70 23.54 3.24
CA ASN A 5 2.16 23.05 1.97
C ASN A 5 1.44 24.24 1.31
N PRO A 6 1.91 24.80 0.19
CA PRO A 6 1.27 25.92 -0.47
C PRO A 6 0.80 25.54 -1.90
N SER A 7 -0.07 24.54 -2.06
CA SER A 7 -0.53 24.13 -3.41
C SER A 7 -1.69 23.13 -3.39
N GLY A 8 -2.52 23.18 -4.45
CA GLY A 8 -3.81 22.51 -4.64
C GLY A 8 -3.91 21.04 -4.21
N GLN A 9 -5.12 20.70 -3.76
CA GLN A 9 -5.49 19.39 -3.21
C GLN A 9 -4.94 18.17 -4.00
N PRO A 10 -4.25 17.22 -3.35
CA PRO A 10 -4.17 15.84 -3.80
C PRO A 10 -5.41 15.05 -3.33
N PRO A 11 -5.83 13.99 -4.07
CA PRO A 11 -7.23 13.63 -4.25
C PRO A 11 -7.86 12.91 -3.05
N PRO A 12 -9.18 13.04 -2.82
CA PRO A 12 -9.89 12.23 -1.87
C PRO A 12 -10.12 10.84 -2.47
N ARG A 13 -9.45 9.81 -1.97
CA ARG A 13 -9.81 8.40 -2.20
C ARG A 13 -9.47 7.56 -0.97
N GLU A 14 -9.98 7.99 0.18
CA GLU A 14 -9.99 7.17 1.40
C GLU A 14 -10.78 5.90 1.06
N GLY A 15 -10.14 4.73 1.19
CA GLY A 15 -10.84 3.44 1.09
C GLY A 15 -12.05 3.41 2.01
N GLU A 16 -12.99 2.49 1.79
CA GLU A 16 -14.20 2.36 2.60
C GLU A 16 -13.85 2.13 4.08
N CYS A 17 -13.79 3.22 4.86
CA CYS A 17 -13.58 3.18 6.30
C CYS A 17 -14.87 2.70 6.96
N LYS A 18 -14.90 1.47 7.48
CA LYS A 18 -16.03 0.97 8.26
C LYS A 18 -15.83 1.37 9.72
N LYS A 19 -16.88 1.88 10.38
CA LYS A 19 -16.87 2.09 11.83
C LYS A 19 -16.95 0.75 12.54
N THR A 20 -15.99 0.47 13.40
CA THR A 20 -15.99 -0.66 14.32
C THR A 20 -17.02 -0.47 15.43
N PRO A 21 -17.44 -1.53 16.15
CA PRO A 21 -18.30 -1.42 17.34
C PRO A 21 -17.71 -0.51 18.43
N GLU A 22 -16.38 -0.37 18.48
CA GLU A 22 -15.67 0.54 19.39
C GLU A 22 -15.63 2.00 18.90
N GLY A 23 -16.26 2.31 17.76
CA GLY A 23 -16.31 3.65 17.17
C GLY A 23 -15.05 4.06 16.41
N LEU A 24 -14.07 3.17 16.25
CA LEU A 24 -12.85 3.41 15.48
C LEU A 24 -13.10 3.21 13.98
N LEU A 25 -12.55 4.08 13.14
CA LEU A 25 -12.55 3.89 11.69
C LEU A 25 -11.48 2.86 11.32
N GLN A 26 -11.89 1.80 10.63
CA GLN A 26 -10.99 0.73 10.19
C GLN A 26 -11.12 0.52 8.68
N ARG A 27 -9.99 0.49 7.97
CA ARG A 27 -9.94 0.23 6.53
C ARG A 27 -10.22 -1.23 6.24
N ASN A 28 -11.22 -1.46 5.41
CA ASN A 28 -11.61 -2.77 4.92
C ASN A 28 -12.03 -2.65 3.45
N GLY A 29 -11.69 -3.64 2.62
CA GLY A 29 -12.01 -3.62 1.19
C GLY A 29 -10.97 -2.85 0.36
N LEU A 30 -11.35 -2.44 -0.85
CA LEU A 30 -10.42 -1.76 -1.77
C LEU A 30 -10.22 -0.30 -1.34
N GLY A 31 -8.97 0.16 -1.39
CA GLY A 31 -8.64 1.53 -1.02
C GLY A 31 -7.25 1.97 -1.44
N VAL A 32 -7.07 3.30 -1.48
CA VAL A 32 -5.77 3.93 -1.71
C VAL A 32 -5.29 4.55 -0.40
N HIS A 33 -4.01 4.39 -0.09
CA HIS A 33 -3.38 5.04 1.05
C HIS A 33 -2.03 5.60 0.65
N THR A 34 -1.81 6.88 0.92
CA THR A 34 -0.50 7.50 0.83
C THR A 34 0.00 7.77 2.24
N SER A 35 1.15 7.20 2.59
CA SER A 35 1.78 7.41 3.89
C SER A 35 2.49 8.76 3.94
N ALA A 36 2.77 9.26 5.15
CA ALA A 36 3.56 10.49 5.34
C ALA A 36 4.96 10.41 4.72
N ASN A 37 5.48 9.20 4.50
CA ASN A 37 6.77 8.94 3.86
C ASN A 37 6.67 8.96 2.33
N GLY A 38 5.50 9.22 1.75
CA GLY A 38 5.30 9.25 0.30
C GLY A 38 5.14 7.88 -0.36
N MET A 39 4.95 6.81 0.42
CA MET A 39 4.62 5.50 -0.14
C MET A 39 3.13 5.44 -0.47
N THR A 40 2.75 4.93 -1.63
CA THR A 40 1.36 4.81 -2.06
C THR A 40 0.99 3.35 -2.22
N TYR A 41 -0.01 2.90 -1.47
CA TYR A 41 -0.63 1.58 -1.64
C TYR A 41 -1.99 1.72 -2.30
N ILE A 42 -2.26 0.86 -3.27
CA ILE A 42 -3.55 0.73 -3.95
C ILE A 42 -3.93 -0.75 -3.92
N GLY A 43 -4.94 -1.12 -3.16
CA GLY A 43 -5.33 -2.52 -3.09
C GLY A 43 -6.31 -2.84 -1.98
N SER A 44 -6.39 -4.12 -1.67
CA SER A 44 -7.29 -4.64 -0.64
C SER A 44 -6.73 -4.40 0.76
N TRP A 45 -7.62 -4.02 1.67
CA TRP A 45 -7.38 -3.78 3.08
C TRP A 45 -8.25 -4.73 3.91
N LEU A 46 -7.67 -5.20 5.02
CA LEU A 46 -8.39 -5.96 6.03
C LEU A 46 -7.85 -5.54 7.39
N ASN A 47 -8.73 -5.07 8.27
CA ASN A 47 -8.37 -4.65 9.62
C ASN A 47 -7.21 -3.63 9.66
N ASP A 48 -7.27 -2.60 8.82
CA ASP A 48 -6.20 -1.60 8.63
C ASP A 48 -4.86 -2.10 8.10
N LYS A 49 -4.79 -3.36 7.67
CA LYS A 49 -3.61 -3.95 7.05
C LYS A 49 -3.81 -4.19 5.56
N MET A 50 -2.76 -4.01 4.77
CA MET A 50 -2.72 -4.45 3.38
C MET A 50 -2.87 -5.97 3.36
N ASN A 51 -3.90 -6.46 2.69
CA ASN A 51 -4.25 -7.87 2.68
C ASN A 51 -5.00 -8.22 1.39
N GLY A 52 -4.64 -9.31 0.72
CA GLY A 52 -5.12 -9.66 -0.62
C GLY A 52 -4.26 -8.99 -1.70
N THR A 53 -4.83 -8.74 -2.86
CA THR A 53 -4.08 -8.17 -3.99
C THR A 53 -3.91 -6.66 -3.85
N GLY A 54 -2.72 -6.15 -4.19
CA GLY A 54 -2.46 -4.72 -4.22
C GLY A 54 -1.20 -4.33 -4.99
N ARG A 55 -0.97 -3.02 -5.04
CA ARG A 55 0.18 -2.36 -5.62
C ARG A 55 0.76 -1.38 -4.61
N LEU A 56 2.02 -1.55 -4.23
CA LEU A 56 2.75 -0.65 -3.35
C LEU A 56 3.86 0.06 -4.12
N GLU A 57 3.76 1.37 -4.19
CA GLU A 57 4.74 2.25 -4.81
C GLU A 57 5.57 2.93 -3.73
N HIS A 58 6.89 2.81 -3.85
CA HIS A 58 7.83 3.48 -2.98
C HIS A 58 8.29 4.79 -3.63
N PRO A 59 8.55 5.84 -2.83
CA PRO A 59 9.09 7.10 -3.35
C PRO A 59 10.49 6.94 -3.98
N SER A 60 11.18 5.83 -3.68
CA SER A 60 12.44 5.45 -4.32
C SER A 60 12.29 5.00 -5.77
N GLY A 61 11.07 4.79 -6.26
CA GLY A 61 10.78 4.23 -7.58
C GLY A 61 10.62 2.71 -7.59
N ALA A 62 10.78 2.03 -6.45
CA ALA A 62 10.46 0.61 -6.33
C ALA A 62 8.94 0.41 -6.34
N VAL A 63 8.47 -0.63 -7.02
CA VAL A 63 7.05 -0.97 -7.11
C VAL A 63 6.87 -2.45 -6.85
N TYR A 64 5.96 -2.81 -5.96
CA TYR A 64 5.51 -4.18 -5.79
C TYR A 64 4.05 -4.32 -6.21
N GLU A 65 3.74 -5.33 -7.02
CA GLU A 65 2.39 -5.69 -7.44
C GLU A 65 2.17 -7.17 -7.18
N GLY A 66 1.22 -7.52 -6.32
CA GLY A 66 1.01 -8.92 -5.97
C GLY A 66 0.11 -9.10 -4.78
N GLU A 67 0.22 -10.26 -4.15
CA GLU A 67 -0.52 -10.55 -2.92
C GLU A 67 0.19 -9.95 -1.70
N PHE A 68 -0.63 -9.55 -0.73
CA PHE A 68 -0.25 -9.01 0.56
C PHE A 68 -0.92 -9.82 1.65
N LYS A 69 -0.21 -10.00 2.75
CA LYS A 69 -0.74 -10.60 3.98
C LYS A 69 -0.15 -9.85 5.15
N ASP A 70 -1.02 -9.28 5.99
CA ASP A 70 -0.63 -8.54 7.19
C ASP A 70 0.44 -7.46 6.96
N ASN A 71 0.25 -6.62 5.92
CA ASN A 71 1.22 -5.59 5.48
C ASN A 71 2.51 -6.11 4.82
N MET A 72 2.63 -7.41 4.57
CA MET A 72 3.81 -8.01 3.96
C MET A 72 3.51 -8.56 2.57
N TYR A 73 4.49 -8.51 1.67
CA TYR A 73 4.42 -9.19 0.38
C TYR A 73 4.31 -10.70 0.60
N HIS A 74 3.37 -11.32 -0.08
CA HIS A 74 3.08 -12.75 0.00
C HIS A 74 2.64 -13.29 -1.35
N GLY A 75 2.54 -14.61 -1.49
CA GLY A 75 1.95 -15.26 -2.67
C GLY A 75 2.66 -14.91 -3.97
N ALA A 76 1.93 -14.83 -5.07
CA ALA A 76 2.50 -14.41 -6.34
C ALA A 76 2.64 -12.88 -6.42
N GLY A 77 3.79 -12.41 -6.90
CA GLY A 77 4.01 -10.98 -7.07
C GLY A 77 5.08 -10.64 -8.10
N THR A 78 5.13 -9.35 -8.42
CA THR A 78 6.14 -8.71 -9.26
C THR A 78 6.74 -7.56 -8.49
N TYR A 79 8.04 -7.62 -8.21
CA TYR A 79 8.79 -6.51 -7.63
C TYR A 79 9.64 -5.85 -8.72
N THR A 80 9.32 -4.61 -9.05
CA THR A 80 10.11 -3.74 -9.91
C THR A 80 11.07 -2.91 -9.05
N PHE A 81 12.35 -3.08 -9.29
CA PHE A 81 13.41 -2.32 -8.65
C PHE A 81 13.50 -0.90 -9.25
N PRO A 82 14.06 0.08 -8.52
CA PRO A 82 14.26 1.44 -9.04
C PRO A 82 15.11 1.51 -10.31
N ASN A 83 15.99 0.53 -10.54
CA ASN A 83 16.82 0.42 -11.73
C ASN A 83 16.08 -0.19 -12.94
N GLY A 84 14.78 -0.49 -12.80
CA GLY A 84 13.94 -1.12 -13.83
C GLY A 84 14.03 -2.65 -13.89
N ALA A 85 14.93 -3.28 -13.13
CA ALA A 85 14.94 -4.74 -13.00
C ALA A 85 13.63 -5.23 -12.38
N LYS A 86 13.21 -6.46 -12.71
CA LYS A 86 11.99 -7.04 -12.18
C LYS A 86 12.25 -8.45 -11.68
N TYR A 87 11.73 -8.75 -10.49
CA TYR A 87 11.57 -10.11 -10.01
C TYR A 87 10.09 -10.47 -10.13
N ILE A 88 9.80 -11.60 -10.76
CA ILE A 88 8.46 -12.16 -10.91
C ILE A 88 8.50 -13.55 -10.29
N GLY A 89 7.74 -13.76 -9.23
CA GLY A 89 7.81 -15.03 -8.51
C GLY A 89 7.04 -15.02 -7.20
N PRO A 90 7.18 -16.11 -6.43
CA PRO A 90 6.59 -16.23 -5.11
C PRO A 90 7.31 -15.36 -4.06
N PHE A 91 6.51 -14.78 -3.16
CA PHE A 91 6.96 -14.01 -2.01
C PHE A 91 6.46 -14.64 -0.71
N ASN A 92 7.32 -14.61 0.31
CA ASN A 92 6.97 -14.98 1.68
C ASN A 92 7.50 -13.93 2.66
N GLU A 93 6.60 -13.22 3.35
CA GLU A 93 6.93 -12.24 4.38
C GLU A 93 7.98 -11.20 3.91
N ASN A 94 7.71 -10.53 2.78
CA ASN A 94 8.61 -9.55 2.14
C ASN A 94 9.87 -10.11 1.47
N LYS A 95 10.07 -11.44 1.46
CA LYS A 95 11.22 -12.08 0.82
C LYS A 95 10.77 -12.81 -0.45
N TYR A 96 11.53 -12.64 -1.52
CA TYR A 96 11.43 -13.53 -2.67
C TYR A 96 11.89 -14.94 -2.27
N VAL A 97 11.21 -15.94 -2.82
CA VAL A 97 11.51 -17.37 -2.61
C VAL A 97 12.35 -17.90 -3.76
#